data_AF-A0AAD7TTI1-F1
#
_entry.id   AF-A0AAD7TTI1-F1
#
_cell.length_a   1.000
_cell.length_b   1.000
_cell.length_c   1.000
_cell.angle_alpha   90.00
_cell.angle_beta   90.00
_cell.angle_gamma   90.00
#
_symmetry.space_group_name_H-M   'P 1'
#
loop_
_entity.id
_entity.type
_entity.pdbx_description
1 polymer ?
#
loop_
_entity_poly.entity_id
_entity_poly.type
_entity_poly.pdbx_seq_one_letter_code
_entity_poly.pdbx_strand_id
1 'polypeptide(L)'
;MPGTDSNLSECTDLSVDLARPLAPSPLPDDDLWFEDGNVILAVGDKEFKLYRGPLMAHSLAFRDMLSLPQPESGPASADDACPVIRLDESVENLRHLLRRIPLSRTLTSVNEPSFDEVYACIVLGRKYKCEKIVIQYIEYLRKFYPSYYDPLSLRNPPPSNPPGFQPIHCVGVVNLARSIGEDTLLPVALARCMVMPFSELSAGFVRADGVRETCSLDDIGRIVEAQKNLAQLYARTNVSIFANINCLHTCNDTAIRDLASRAASTFFNLLHQTPLSTSSSLQPPPQASMESFDTYQTPLSSRYASKEMAHLFSPANRFHTWRKLWLNLAIAEKELGLPITDEAVEQMKANLHLDAKQFEIAAAEEKKRRHDVMAHVHTFGQVAPAAAGIIHLGATSCYVTDNADLIFIREALTLLLQKLAVVIDRFATFAQQYRDLPTLGFTHFQPAQLTTVGKRATLWLQELLWDLRNIKRARDDLGFRGVKGTTGTQASFLALFDGDHAKVEELDRRVTELSGFGYAYPVTSQTYSRKIDIDVLAPLASFGATAHKLATDLRLLANLKVRPPYRYRLYPLLALTRLGTRRRWRSRSSRRRSGPPRWPTSGTRCGPSGSAASRGT
;
A
#
# COMPACT_ATOMS: atom_id res chain seq x y z
N MET A 1 39.98 -50.16 -9.73
CA MET A 1 40.58 -49.22 -10.70
C MET A 1 40.73 -47.88 -9.99
N PRO A 2 41.98 -47.39 -9.85
CA PRO A 2 42.39 -46.26 -9.01
C PRO A 2 42.15 -44.93 -9.73
N GLY A 3 42.32 -43.72 -9.20
CA GLY A 3 42.91 -43.16 -7.97
C GLY A 3 42.96 -41.63 -8.18
N THR A 4 42.60 -40.82 -7.17
CA THR A 4 43.52 -39.99 -6.38
C THR A 4 44.32 -38.92 -7.14
N ASP A 5 43.99 -37.67 -6.82
CA ASP A 5 44.88 -36.56 -6.41
C ASP A 5 46.13 -36.17 -7.22
N SER A 6 46.23 -34.84 -7.34
CA SER A 6 47.40 -33.98 -7.04
C SER A 6 48.17 -33.31 -8.19
N ASN A 7 48.37 -32.01 -7.94
CA ASN A 7 49.57 -31.18 -8.18
C ASN A 7 49.95 -30.72 -9.61
N LEU A 8 49.78 -29.41 -9.80
CA LEU A 8 50.84 -28.41 -10.08
C LEU A 8 52.17 -28.95 -10.65
N SER A 9 52.49 -28.56 -11.88
CA SER A 9 53.81 -28.02 -12.24
C SER A 9 53.76 -27.24 -13.56
N GLU A 10 54.61 -26.22 -13.63
CA GLU A 10 54.83 -25.29 -14.72
C GLU A 10 55.20 -25.96 -16.05
N CYS A 11 54.80 -25.36 -17.17
CA CYS A 11 55.63 -25.37 -18.38
C CYS A 11 55.34 -24.13 -19.25
N THR A 12 56.44 -23.44 -19.53
CA THR A 12 56.63 -22.25 -20.36
C THR A 12 56.27 -22.43 -21.84
N ASP A 13 55.87 -21.29 -22.45
CA ASP A 13 55.98 -20.89 -23.86
C ASP A 13 55.59 -21.87 -24.97
N LEU A 14 54.62 -21.44 -25.79
CA LEU A 14 54.83 -21.24 -27.22
C LEU A 14 53.65 -20.48 -27.84
N SER A 15 53.98 -19.34 -28.42
CA SER A 15 53.17 -18.50 -29.29
C SER A 15 52.51 -19.29 -30.42
N VAL A 16 51.19 -19.16 -30.53
CA VAL A 16 50.49 -19.34 -31.80
C VAL A 16 49.56 -18.15 -31.97
N ASP A 17 49.97 -17.22 -32.84
CA ASP A 17 49.14 -16.15 -33.38
C ASP A 17 47.90 -16.75 -34.05
N LEU A 18 46.80 -16.86 -33.31
CA LEU A 18 45.48 -17.00 -33.90
C LEU A 18 45.01 -15.61 -34.30
N ALA A 19 45.15 -15.32 -35.59
CA ALA A 19 44.62 -14.15 -36.25
C ALA A 19 43.20 -13.83 -35.74
N ARG A 20 43.06 -12.69 -35.06
CA ARG A 20 41.75 -12.09 -34.77
C ARG A 20 41.01 -11.94 -36.10
N PRO A 21 39.76 -12.39 -36.24
CA PRO A 21 38.95 -12.06 -37.40
C PRO A 21 38.91 -10.52 -37.51
N LEU A 22 39.24 -9.98 -38.69
CA LEU A 22 38.97 -8.56 -38.99
C LEU A 22 37.49 -8.31 -38.72
N ALA A 23 37.20 -7.40 -37.78
CA ALA A 23 35.84 -6.92 -37.57
C ALA A 23 35.29 -6.43 -38.92
N PRO A 24 34.03 -6.74 -39.27
CA PRO A 24 33.44 -6.24 -40.50
C PRO A 24 33.55 -4.71 -40.55
N SER A 25 33.85 -4.17 -41.72
CA SER A 25 33.87 -2.72 -41.94
C SER A 25 32.54 -2.12 -41.48
N PRO A 26 32.53 -1.11 -40.59
CA PRO A 26 31.30 -0.56 -40.08
C PRO A 26 30.45 0.05 -41.22
N LEU A 27 29.13 -0.09 -41.10
CA LEU A 27 28.16 0.27 -42.14
C LEU A 27 27.65 1.71 -41.96
N PRO A 28 27.25 2.41 -43.03
CA PRO A 28 26.60 3.72 -42.92
C PRO A 28 25.38 3.69 -41.99
N ASP A 29 25.22 4.74 -41.18
CA ASP A 29 23.98 4.99 -40.44
C ASP A 29 22.87 5.48 -41.37
N ASP A 30 21.67 4.92 -41.23
CA ASP A 30 20.56 5.19 -42.14
C ASP A 30 20.02 6.64 -42.01
N ASP A 31 20.20 7.28 -40.86
CA ASP A 31 19.63 8.60 -40.54
C ASP A 31 20.67 9.73 -40.53
N LEU A 32 21.95 9.42 -40.29
CA LEU A 32 23.02 10.39 -40.05
C LEU A 32 24.21 10.16 -41.00
N TRP A 33 23.92 10.19 -42.31
CA TRP A 33 24.89 10.11 -43.39
C TRP A 33 24.70 11.28 -44.37
N PHE A 34 25.59 12.27 -44.31
CA PHE A 34 25.58 13.41 -45.23
C PHE A 34 26.59 13.18 -46.36
N GLU A 35 26.11 13.11 -47.61
CA GLU A 35 26.95 12.82 -48.79
C GLU A 35 28.13 13.81 -48.93
N ASP A 36 27.91 15.07 -48.58
CA ASP A 36 28.89 16.17 -48.58
C ASP A 36 29.56 16.40 -47.21
N GLY A 37 29.40 15.47 -46.25
CA GLY A 37 30.06 15.52 -44.95
C GLY A 37 31.58 15.42 -45.06
N ASN A 38 32.30 16.01 -44.09
CA ASN A 38 33.77 16.14 -44.11
C ASN A 38 34.49 15.55 -42.89
N VAL A 39 33.77 14.76 -42.08
CA VAL A 39 34.33 13.87 -41.03
C VAL A 39 33.45 12.63 -40.88
N ILE A 40 34.06 11.47 -40.64
CA ILE A 40 33.35 10.22 -40.30
C ILE A 40 33.63 9.87 -38.84
N LEU A 41 32.58 9.60 -38.06
CA LEU A 41 32.69 9.00 -36.74
C LEU A 41 32.31 7.52 -36.84
N ALA A 42 33.23 6.61 -36.52
CA ALA A 42 33.01 5.17 -36.56
C ALA A 42 32.86 4.61 -35.14
N VAL A 43 31.75 3.93 -34.87
CA VAL A 43 31.40 3.38 -33.56
C VAL A 43 30.79 2.00 -33.73
N GLY A 44 31.41 0.99 -33.11
CA GLY A 44 30.96 -0.41 -33.26
C GLY A 44 30.93 -0.83 -34.72
N ASP A 45 29.74 -1.22 -35.19
CA ASP A 45 29.44 -1.63 -36.56
C ASP A 45 28.81 -0.53 -37.42
N LYS A 46 28.81 0.74 -36.96
CA LYS A 46 28.19 1.88 -37.65
C LYS A 46 29.12 3.06 -37.88
N GLU A 47 28.92 3.75 -39.00
CA GLU A 47 29.62 4.98 -39.39
C GLU A 47 28.65 6.15 -39.59
N PHE A 48 29.04 7.32 -39.09
CA PHE A 48 28.28 8.58 -39.19
C PHE A 48 29.10 9.60 -39.98
N LYS A 49 28.67 9.96 -41.20
CA LYS A 49 29.34 10.97 -42.04
C LYS A 49 28.71 12.34 -41.80
N LEU A 50 29.47 13.28 -41.24
CA LEU A 50 28.98 14.54 -40.63
C LEU A 50 29.83 15.76 -41.04
N TYR A 51 29.39 16.96 -40.65
CA TYR A 51 30.17 18.19 -40.83
C TYR A 51 30.97 18.56 -39.56
N ARG A 52 32.28 18.83 -39.71
CA ARG A 52 33.19 19.25 -38.63
C ARG A 52 32.75 20.54 -37.96
N GLY A 53 32.31 21.55 -38.73
CA GLY A 53 31.98 22.88 -38.23
C GLY A 53 30.94 22.85 -37.08
N PRO A 54 29.75 22.28 -37.30
CA PRO A 54 28.75 22.09 -36.25
C PRO A 54 29.24 21.27 -35.04
N LEU A 55 29.99 20.18 -35.26
CA LEU A 55 30.55 19.37 -34.17
C LEU A 55 31.51 20.19 -33.30
N MET A 56 32.45 20.93 -33.92
CA MET A 56 33.41 21.78 -33.22
C MET A 56 32.77 23.00 -32.55
N ALA A 57 31.64 23.49 -33.09
CA ALA A 57 30.90 24.61 -32.51
C ALA A 57 30.16 24.21 -31.23
N HIS A 58 29.71 22.95 -31.15
CA HIS A 58 28.87 22.46 -30.05
C HIS A 58 29.59 21.53 -29.06
N SER A 59 30.81 21.08 -29.37
CA SER A 59 31.65 20.23 -28.52
C SER A 59 33.07 20.76 -28.45
N LEU A 60 33.54 21.08 -27.25
CA LEU A 60 34.94 21.45 -27.04
C LEU A 60 35.88 20.25 -27.25
N ALA A 61 35.46 19.04 -26.88
CA ALA A 61 36.29 17.85 -27.07
C ALA A 61 36.52 17.52 -28.55
N PHE A 62 35.48 17.63 -29.39
CA PHE A 62 35.65 17.44 -30.83
C PHE A 62 36.43 18.59 -31.47
N ARG A 63 36.31 19.82 -30.95
CA ARG A 63 37.16 20.94 -31.39
C ARG A 63 38.64 20.65 -31.16
N ASP A 64 38.99 20.20 -29.96
CA ASP A 64 40.37 19.87 -29.61
C ASP A 64 40.87 18.67 -30.44
N MET A 65 40.06 17.61 -30.52
CA MET A 65 40.38 16.38 -31.25
C MET A 65 40.58 16.60 -32.77
N LEU A 66 39.75 17.46 -33.38
CA LEU A 66 39.81 17.77 -34.81
C LEU A 66 40.83 18.86 -35.16
N SER A 67 41.38 19.55 -34.16
CA SER A 67 42.44 20.56 -34.33
C SER A 67 43.85 19.96 -34.39
N LEU A 68 44.01 18.70 -33.97
CA LEU A 68 45.26 17.96 -34.05
C LEU A 68 45.42 17.30 -35.44
N PRO A 69 46.63 17.29 -36.03
CA PRO A 69 46.88 16.57 -37.28
C PRO A 69 46.63 15.07 -37.06
N GLN A 70 45.75 14.48 -37.87
CA GLN A 70 45.46 13.05 -37.77
C GLN A 70 46.58 12.22 -38.43
N PRO A 71 46.88 11.02 -37.91
CA PRO A 71 47.88 10.14 -38.51
C PRO A 71 47.47 9.77 -39.94
N GLU A 72 48.42 9.79 -40.87
CA GLU A 72 48.18 9.39 -42.27
C GLU A 72 47.78 7.91 -42.33
N SER A 73 46.49 7.63 -42.45
CA SER A 73 46.00 6.34 -42.91
C SER A 73 46.15 6.30 -44.43
N GLY A 74 47.19 5.64 -44.94
CA GLY A 74 47.46 5.53 -46.39
C GLY A 74 46.51 4.60 -47.14
N PRO A 75 46.84 4.19 -48.39
CA PRO A 75 47.18 5.05 -49.53
C PRO A 75 45.91 5.71 -50.11
N ALA A 76 46.07 6.89 -50.69
CA ALA A 76 45.00 7.65 -51.33
C ALA A 76 44.39 6.90 -52.53
N SER A 77 43.11 6.57 -52.45
CA SER A 77 42.24 6.49 -53.63
C SER A 77 41.45 7.79 -53.72
N ALA A 78 41.43 8.37 -54.91
CA ALA A 78 40.69 9.60 -55.22
C ALA A 78 39.18 9.45 -54.92
N ASP A 79 38.60 10.56 -54.48
CA ASP A 79 37.27 10.78 -53.92
C ASP A 79 37.10 10.39 -52.43
N ASP A 80 36.97 11.43 -51.60
CA ASP A 80 36.81 11.46 -50.13
C ASP A 80 38.04 11.15 -49.24
N ALA A 81 38.97 12.12 -49.18
CA ALA A 81 39.93 12.28 -48.08
C ALA A 81 39.24 12.74 -46.77
N CYS A 82 38.23 12.00 -46.33
CA CYS A 82 37.43 12.28 -45.15
C CYS A 82 38.01 11.54 -43.93
N PRO A 83 38.50 12.24 -42.88
CA PRO A 83 39.11 11.59 -41.72
C PRO A 83 38.08 10.78 -40.94
N VAL A 84 38.50 9.58 -40.53
CA VAL A 84 37.69 8.63 -39.76
C VAL A 84 38.16 8.62 -38.31
N ILE A 85 37.28 9.03 -37.39
CA ILE A 85 37.53 8.99 -35.95
C ILE A 85 36.78 7.81 -35.36
N ARG A 86 37.52 6.85 -34.79
CA ARG A 86 36.93 5.72 -34.06
C ARG A 86 36.63 6.12 -32.61
N LEU A 87 35.38 5.94 -32.18
CA LEU A 87 34.96 6.21 -30.81
C LEU A 87 34.47 4.91 -30.15
N ASP A 88 34.79 4.75 -28.88
CA ASP A 88 34.31 3.65 -28.05
C ASP A 88 33.05 4.09 -27.30
N GLU A 89 31.91 4.01 -28.00
CA GLU A 89 30.60 4.43 -27.51
C GLU A 89 29.51 3.43 -27.91
N SER A 90 28.34 3.56 -27.29
CA SER A 90 27.13 2.94 -27.83
C SER A 90 26.66 3.70 -29.06
N VAL A 91 26.40 2.96 -30.15
CA VAL A 91 25.82 3.48 -31.40
C VAL A 91 24.54 4.28 -31.13
N GLU A 92 23.63 3.74 -30.31
CA GLU A 92 22.36 4.41 -29.97
C GLU A 92 22.58 5.70 -29.17
N ASN A 93 23.47 5.69 -28.18
CA ASN A 93 23.74 6.88 -27.37
C ASN A 93 24.38 7.99 -28.21
N LEU A 94 25.35 7.65 -29.08
CA LEU A 94 25.97 8.63 -29.97
C LEU A 94 24.94 9.20 -30.95
N ARG A 95 24.09 8.36 -31.53
CA ARG A 95 23.00 8.81 -32.42
C ARG A 95 22.07 9.80 -31.73
N HIS A 96 21.69 9.55 -30.48
CA HIS A 96 20.86 10.46 -29.69
C HIS A 96 21.52 11.84 -29.48
N LEU A 97 22.82 11.87 -29.15
CA LEU A 97 23.55 13.13 -28.99
C LEU A 97 23.67 13.90 -30.33
N LEU A 98 24.05 13.19 -31.41
CA LEU A 98 24.26 13.80 -32.73
C LEU A 98 22.99 14.42 -33.31
N ARG A 99 21.83 13.78 -33.14
CA ARG A 99 20.52 14.31 -33.57
C ARG A 99 20.15 15.65 -32.90
N ARG A 100 20.78 15.99 -31.78
CA ARG A 100 20.54 17.25 -31.04
C ARG A 100 21.60 18.31 -31.28
N ILE A 101 22.70 17.95 -31.94
CA ILE A 101 23.61 18.93 -32.54
C ILE A 101 22.97 19.40 -33.85
N PRO A 102 22.87 20.71 -34.10
CA PRO A 102 22.30 21.23 -35.34
C PRO A 102 23.28 21.01 -36.50
N LEU A 103 23.32 19.78 -37.02
CA LEU A 103 24.21 19.35 -38.09
C LEU A 103 23.75 19.86 -39.48
N SER A 104 22.48 20.25 -39.62
CA SER A 104 21.92 20.89 -40.82
C SER A 104 20.72 21.80 -40.47
N ARG A 105 20.39 22.81 -41.30
CA ARG A 105 19.29 23.77 -41.09
C ARG A 105 17.89 23.12 -41.02
N THR A 106 17.75 21.87 -41.42
CA THR A 106 16.46 21.14 -41.56
C THR A 106 16.16 20.14 -40.44
N LEU A 107 17.15 19.78 -39.60
CA LEU A 107 16.98 18.79 -38.52
C LEU A 107 16.71 19.48 -37.17
N THR A 108 15.51 20.02 -37.00
CA THR A 108 14.99 20.39 -35.67
C THR A 108 13.70 19.62 -35.42
N SER A 109 13.80 18.40 -34.88
CA SER A 109 12.59 17.71 -34.42
C SER A 109 12.13 18.29 -33.08
N VAL A 110 10.87 18.74 -33.05
CA VAL A 110 10.16 19.32 -31.88
C VAL A 110 9.50 18.20 -31.05
N ASN A 111 10.12 17.02 -31.01
CA ASN A 111 9.56 15.87 -30.30
C ASN A 111 10.06 15.81 -28.86
N GLU A 112 9.16 15.46 -27.94
CA GLU A 112 9.43 15.21 -26.52
C GLU A 112 10.48 14.09 -26.37
N PRO A 113 11.58 14.31 -25.65
CA PRO A 113 12.69 13.37 -25.59
C PRO A 113 12.37 12.12 -24.75
N SER A 114 12.86 10.96 -25.19
CA SER A 114 12.83 9.71 -24.40
C SER A 114 13.85 9.73 -23.26
N PHE A 115 13.75 8.80 -22.30
CA PHE A 115 14.75 8.68 -21.25
C PHE A 115 16.16 8.38 -21.81
N ASP A 116 16.27 7.44 -22.76
CA ASP A 116 17.55 7.08 -23.37
C ASP A 116 18.21 8.27 -24.06
N GLU A 117 17.42 9.14 -24.70
CA GLU A 117 17.91 10.36 -25.31
C GLU A 117 18.43 11.36 -24.28
N VAL A 118 17.65 11.59 -23.20
CA VAL A 118 18.05 12.50 -22.10
C VAL A 118 19.34 11.98 -21.44
N TYR A 119 19.40 10.68 -21.16
CA TYR A 119 20.59 10.04 -20.58
C TYR A 119 21.80 10.24 -21.50
N ALA A 120 21.68 9.90 -22.78
CA ALA A 120 22.78 10.00 -23.74
C ALA A 120 23.27 11.45 -23.90
N CYS A 121 22.36 12.41 -24.00
CA CYS A 121 22.69 13.83 -24.14
C CYS A 121 23.41 14.38 -22.90
N ILE A 122 23.09 13.89 -21.69
CA ILE A 122 23.76 14.32 -20.46
C ILE A 122 25.12 13.63 -20.30
N VAL A 123 25.17 12.30 -20.44
CA VAL A 123 26.38 11.51 -20.17
C VAL A 123 27.43 11.71 -21.26
N LEU A 124 27.07 11.51 -22.52
CA LEU A 124 28.00 11.77 -23.63
C LEU A 124 28.25 13.26 -23.82
N GLY A 125 27.24 14.11 -23.57
CA GLY A 125 27.44 15.55 -23.59
C GLY A 125 28.51 16.01 -22.60
N ARG A 126 28.59 15.41 -21.40
CA ARG A 126 29.70 15.70 -20.47
C ARG A 126 31.04 15.15 -20.98
N LYS A 127 31.07 13.92 -21.47
CA LYS A 127 32.29 13.28 -22.03
C LYS A 127 32.88 14.09 -23.18
N TYR A 128 32.04 14.58 -24.09
CA TYR A 128 32.43 15.39 -25.25
C TYR A 128 32.31 16.90 -25.01
N LYS A 129 32.12 17.37 -23.77
CA LYS A 129 32.06 18.80 -23.42
C LYS A 129 31.04 19.61 -24.26
N CYS A 130 29.84 19.07 -24.47
CA CYS A 130 28.70 19.72 -25.09
C CYS A 130 27.83 20.47 -24.05
N GLU A 131 28.39 21.48 -23.40
CA GLU A 131 27.80 22.12 -22.20
C GLU A 131 26.37 22.63 -22.42
N LYS A 132 26.09 23.28 -23.55
CA LYS A 132 24.76 23.83 -23.86
C LYS A 132 23.67 22.74 -23.87
N ILE A 133 24.00 21.57 -24.42
CA ILE A 133 23.09 20.42 -24.49
C ILE A 133 22.89 19.84 -23.09
N VAL A 134 23.97 19.65 -22.34
CA VAL A 134 23.91 19.11 -20.96
C VAL A 134 23.04 19.99 -20.07
N ILE A 135 23.26 21.32 -20.09
CA ILE A 135 22.47 22.28 -19.30
C ILE A 135 20.99 22.22 -19.71
N GLN A 136 20.69 22.20 -21.01
CA GLN A 136 19.32 22.14 -21.52
C GLN A 136 18.57 20.90 -20.99
N TYR A 137 19.21 19.74 -20.98
CA TYR A 137 18.58 18.49 -20.55
C TYR A 137 18.50 18.34 -19.04
N ILE A 138 19.44 18.89 -18.27
CA ILE A 138 19.32 19.00 -16.80
C ILE A 138 18.16 19.93 -16.45
N GLU A 139 18.03 21.10 -17.10
CA GLU A 139 16.90 22.01 -16.91
C GLU A 139 15.56 21.38 -17.32
N TYR A 140 15.55 20.57 -18.38
CA TYR A 140 14.37 19.76 -18.73
C TYR A 140 13.99 18.80 -17.60
N LEU A 141 14.93 18.06 -17.02
CA LEU A 141 14.66 17.18 -15.89
C LEU A 141 14.17 17.96 -14.66
N ARG A 142 14.75 19.14 -14.35
CA ARG A 142 14.34 19.98 -13.20
C ARG A 142 12.88 20.43 -13.26
N LYS A 143 12.30 20.61 -14.47
CA LYS A 143 10.86 20.91 -14.62
C LYS A 143 9.96 19.80 -14.07
N PHE A 144 10.41 18.55 -14.12
CA PHE A 144 9.65 17.39 -13.70
C PHE A 144 10.16 16.76 -12.39
N TYR A 145 11.40 17.04 -12.00
CA TYR A 145 12.08 16.56 -10.80
C TYR A 145 12.68 17.74 -10.04
N PRO A 146 11.85 18.62 -9.45
CA PRO A 146 12.35 19.77 -8.70
C PRO A 146 13.07 19.35 -7.41
N SER A 147 13.93 20.21 -6.89
CA SER A 147 14.66 20.02 -5.63
C SER A 147 13.76 20.00 -4.41
N TYR A 148 12.53 20.48 -4.54
CA TYR A 148 11.53 20.45 -3.48
C TYR A 148 10.15 20.15 -4.05
N TYR A 149 9.40 19.32 -3.33
CA TYR A 149 8.00 19.02 -3.59
C TYR A 149 7.32 18.79 -2.25
N ASP A 150 6.15 19.41 -2.04
CA ASP A 150 5.32 19.17 -0.86
C ASP A 150 4.36 17.99 -1.15
N PRO A 151 4.62 16.78 -0.63
CA PRO A 151 3.76 15.62 -0.86
C PRO A 151 2.38 15.73 -0.22
N LEU A 152 2.15 16.73 0.64
CA LEU A 152 0.88 16.98 1.32
C LEU A 152 0.10 18.15 0.71
N SER A 153 0.65 18.84 -0.30
CA SER A 153 -0.03 19.96 -0.96
C SER A 153 -1.19 19.47 -1.83
N LEU A 154 -2.42 19.69 -1.36
CA LEU A 154 -3.64 19.46 -2.15
C LEU A 154 -3.79 20.43 -3.34
N ARG A 155 -3.04 21.54 -3.34
CA ARG A 155 -3.07 22.56 -4.40
C ARG A 155 -2.11 22.26 -5.55
N ASN A 156 -0.98 21.59 -5.27
CA ASN A 156 0.06 21.30 -6.23
C ASN A 156 0.32 19.79 -6.27
N PRO A 157 -0.34 19.01 -7.16
CA PRO A 157 -0.08 17.58 -7.30
C PRO A 157 1.39 17.33 -7.71
N PRO A 158 1.92 16.11 -7.52
CA PRO A 158 3.28 15.83 -7.94
C PRO A 158 3.41 16.09 -9.43
N PRO A 159 4.50 16.72 -9.89
CA PRO A 159 4.70 16.95 -11.32
C PRO A 159 4.51 15.61 -12.05
N SER A 160 3.91 15.65 -13.24
CA SER A 160 3.79 14.45 -14.06
C SER A 160 5.17 13.93 -14.45
N ASN A 161 5.28 12.65 -14.82
CA ASN A 161 6.49 12.20 -15.52
C ASN A 161 6.66 13.01 -16.81
N PRO A 162 7.91 13.21 -17.26
CA PRO A 162 8.14 13.76 -18.59
C PRO A 162 7.35 12.97 -19.65
N PRO A 163 6.78 13.61 -20.68
CA PRO A 163 5.88 12.95 -21.64
C PRO A 163 6.44 11.70 -22.34
N GLY A 164 7.78 11.58 -22.46
CA GLY A 164 8.48 10.41 -23.01
C GLY A 164 8.95 9.37 -21.98
N PHE A 165 8.60 9.52 -20.70
CA PHE A 165 9.12 8.68 -19.61
C PHE A 165 8.06 7.72 -19.08
N GLN A 166 8.45 6.45 -18.91
CA GLN A 166 7.68 5.48 -18.14
C GLN A 166 7.90 5.68 -16.63
N PRO A 167 6.96 5.28 -15.77
CA PRO A 167 7.13 5.40 -14.32
C PRO A 167 8.45 4.81 -13.80
N ILE A 168 8.91 3.68 -14.35
CA ILE A 168 10.16 3.02 -13.95
C ILE A 168 11.42 3.85 -14.23
N HIS A 169 11.37 4.81 -15.16
CA HIS A 169 12.53 5.65 -15.49
C HIS A 169 12.93 6.60 -14.36
N CYS A 170 12.14 6.75 -13.29
CA CYS A 170 12.60 7.46 -12.09
C CYS A 170 13.82 6.80 -11.45
N VAL A 171 13.99 5.47 -11.56
CA VAL A 171 15.22 4.76 -11.14
C VAL A 171 16.42 5.24 -11.97
N GLY A 172 16.23 5.37 -13.28
CA GLY A 172 17.25 5.89 -14.18
C GLY A 172 17.61 7.34 -13.88
N VAL A 173 16.64 8.17 -13.47
CA VAL A 173 16.90 9.56 -13.03
C VAL A 173 17.66 9.60 -11.71
N VAL A 174 17.38 8.70 -10.76
CA VAL A 174 18.17 8.57 -9.52
C VAL A 174 19.62 8.21 -9.86
N ASN A 175 19.83 7.17 -10.67
CA ASN A 175 21.16 6.70 -11.05
C ASN A 175 21.93 7.78 -11.83
N LEU A 176 21.26 8.46 -12.76
CA LEU A 176 21.83 9.57 -13.53
C LEU A 176 22.19 10.74 -12.62
N ALA A 177 21.30 11.16 -11.72
CA ALA A 177 21.57 12.25 -10.78
C ALA A 177 22.80 11.96 -9.90
N ARG A 178 22.94 10.73 -9.41
CA ARG A 178 24.13 10.29 -8.65
C ARG A 178 25.40 10.29 -9.49
N SER A 179 25.35 9.75 -10.71
CA SER A 179 26.53 9.66 -11.57
C SER A 179 27.05 11.03 -12.02
N ILE A 180 26.16 12.01 -12.11
CA ILE A 180 26.49 13.37 -12.53
C ILE A 180 26.63 14.36 -11.37
N GLY A 181 26.40 13.93 -10.12
CA GLY A 181 26.45 14.78 -8.93
C GLY A 181 25.38 15.87 -8.87
N GLU A 182 24.22 15.66 -9.50
CA GLU A 182 23.09 16.60 -9.51
C GLU A 182 22.04 16.21 -8.45
N ASP A 183 22.39 16.43 -7.18
CA ASP A 183 21.56 16.05 -6.04
C ASP A 183 20.17 16.73 -6.02
N THR A 184 20.03 17.84 -6.74
CA THR A 184 18.77 18.59 -6.87
C THR A 184 17.65 17.76 -7.52
N LEU A 185 17.97 16.72 -8.28
CA LEU A 185 16.97 15.85 -8.93
C LEU A 185 16.50 14.71 -8.01
N LEU A 186 17.27 14.38 -6.97
CA LEU A 186 17.06 13.19 -6.13
C LEU A 186 15.77 13.20 -5.31
N PRO A 187 15.34 14.30 -4.66
CA PRO A 187 14.20 14.23 -3.74
C PRO A 187 12.91 13.75 -4.41
N VAL A 188 12.58 14.30 -5.58
CA VAL A 188 11.39 13.90 -6.34
C VAL A 188 11.60 12.57 -7.05
N ALA A 189 12.81 12.27 -7.52
CA ALA A 189 13.11 10.99 -8.16
C ALA A 189 12.94 9.82 -7.19
N LEU A 190 13.52 9.92 -5.98
CA LEU A 190 13.38 8.95 -4.90
C LEU A 190 11.93 8.87 -4.39
N ALA A 191 11.24 10.00 -4.23
CA ALA A 191 9.84 10.00 -3.83
C ALA A 191 8.93 9.28 -4.85
N ARG A 192 9.23 9.37 -6.15
CA ARG A 192 8.52 8.59 -7.17
C ARG A 192 8.84 7.10 -7.11
N CYS A 193 10.06 6.72 -6.73
CA CYS A 193 10.38 5.32 -6.47
C CYS A 193 9.56 4.72 -5.32
N MET A 194 9.18 5.52 -4.31
CA MET A 194 8.38 5.06 -3.16
C MET A 194 6.98 4.55 -3.54
N VAL A 195 6.41 4.94 -4.67
CA VAL A 195 5.06 4.49 -5.08
C VAL A 195 5.10 3.28 -6.02
N MET A 196 6.29 2.79 -6.36
CA MET A 196 6.46 1.63 -7.23
C MET A 196 6.40 0.30 -6.46
N PRO A 197 5.93 -0.79 -7.10
CA PRO A 197 6.06 -2.13 -6.52
C PRO A 197 7.54 -2.50 -6.31
N PHE A 198 7.85 -3.12 -5.17
CA PHE A 198 9.22 -3.56 -4.88
C PHE A 198 9.82 -4.43 -5.99
N SER A 199 9.03 -5.31 -6.61
CA SER A 199 9.45 -6.16 -7.72
C SER A 199 9.91 -5.38 -8.95
N GLU A 200 9.34 -4.20 -9.20
CA GLU A 200 9.74 -3.33 -10.30
C GLU A 200 10.99 -2.52 -9.93
N LEU A 201 11.05 -2.02 -8.69
CA LEU A 201 12.21 -1.30 -8.15
C LEU A 201 13.48 -2.18 -8.14
N SER A 202 13.34 -3.46 -7.78
CA SER A 202 14.45 -4.41 -7.73
C SER A 202 14.87 -4.92 -9.10
N ALA A 203 13.91 -5.14 -10.01
CA ALA A 203 14.21 -5.66 -11.36
C ALA A 203 14.79 -4.58 -12.29
N GLY A 204 14.42 -3.31 -12.06
CA GLY A 204 14.86 -2.20 -12.87
C GLY A 204 14.32 -2.23 -14.30
N PHE A 205 15.01 -1.55 -15.21
CA PHE A 205 14.69 -1.56 -16.64
C PHE A 205 15.97 -1.69 -17.48
N VAL A 206 15.82 -1.99 -18.77
CA VAL A 206 16.93 -2.08 -19.73
C VAL A 206 16.84 -0.90 -20.68
N ARG A 207 17.95 -0.19 -20.85
CA ARG A 207 18.10 0.95 -21.75
C ARG A 207 18.31 0.49 -23.20
N ALA A 208 18.18 1.43 -24.13
CA ALA A 208 18.34 1.17 -25.57
C ALA A 208 19.73 0.60 -25.93
N ASP A 209 20.78 0.90 -25.15
CA ASP A 209 22.12 0.38 -25.31
C ASP A 209 22.35 -1.00 -24.64
N GLY A 210 21.29 -1.63 -24.13
CA GLY A 210 21.34 -2.94 -23.50
C GLY A 210 21.77 -2.93 -22.04
N VAL A 211 22.13 -1.76 -21.48
CA VAL A 211 22.53 -1.64 -20.07
C VAL A 211 21.30 -1.73 -19.17
N ARG A 212 21.39 -2.55 -18.11
CA ARG A 212 20.34 -2.67 -17.10
C ARG A 212 20.53 -1.63 -15.99
N GLU A 213 19.52 -0.80 -15.79
CA GLU A 213 19.43 0.17 -14.70
C GLU A 213 18.65 -0.44 -13.53
N THR A 214 19.31 -0.64 -12.40
CA THR A 214 18.69 -1.08 -11.13
C THR A 214 18.86 -0.01 -10.06
N CYS A 215 17.95 0.00 -9.08
CA CYS A 215 18.09 0.87 -7.92
C CYS A 215 19.15 0.29 -6.98
N SER A 216 20.06 1.14 -6.48
CA SER A 216 21.09 0.72 -5.52
C SER A 216 20.46 0.21 -4.23
N LEU A 217 21.13 -0.72 -3.51
CA LEU A 217 20.66 -1.19 -2.21
C LEU A 217 20.54 -0.05 -1.19
N ASP A 218 21.44 0.94 -1.26
CA ASP A 218 21.41 2.12 -0.40
C ASP A 218 20.18 2.99 -0.68
N ASP A 219 19.86 3.24 -1.95
CA ASP A 219 18.66 4.01 -2.31
C ASP A 219 17.38 3.22 -2.02
N ILE A 220 17.38 1.88 -2.19
CA ILE A 220 16.28 1.02 -1.74
C ILE A 220 16.09 1.13 -0.22
N GLY A 221 17.19 1.10 0.56
CA GLY A 221 17.16 1.30 2.00
C GLY A 221 16.56 2.66 2.38
N ARG A 222 16.99 3.74 1.71
CA ARG A 222 16.44 5.09 1.87
C ARG A 222 14.94 5.14 1.54
N ILE A 223 14.51 4.51 0.45
CA ILE A 223 13.11 4.44 0.03
C ILE A 223 12.26 3.71 1.08
N VAL A 224 12.72 2.56 1.57
CA VAL A 224 11.99 1.76 2.57
C VAL A 224 11.90 2.50 3.91
N GLU A 225 12.99 3.12 4.37
CA GLU A 225 12.98 3.91 5.60
C GLU A 225 12.09 5.15 5.45
N ALA A 226 12.10 5.82 4.30
CA ALA A 226 11.20 6.92 3.99
C ALA A 226 9.73 6.49 3.95
N GLN A 227 9.40 5.32 3.37
CA GLN A 227 8.05 4.76 3.36
C GLN A 227 7.56 4.47 4.78
N LYS A 228 8.40 3.86 5.61
CA LYS A 228 8.12 3.58 7.03
C LYS A 228 7.88 4.87 7.81
N ASN A 229 8.75 5.87 7.66
CA ASN A 229 8.62 7.15 8.34
C ASN A 229 7.39 7.92 7.88
N LEU A 230 7.07 7.90 6.58
CA LEU A 230 5.85 8.48 6.06
C LEU A 230 4.61 7.77 6.61
N ALA A 231 4.61 6.43 6.69
CA ALA A 231 3.52 5.67 7.30
C ALA A 231 3.35 5.98 8.80
N GLN A 232 4.44 6.09 9.54
CA GLN A 232 4.44 6.49 10.96
C GLN A 232 3.94 7.92 11.14
N LEU A 233 4.35 8.84 10.26
CA LEU A 233 3.89 10.23 10.26
C LEU A 233 2.41 10.33 9.93
N TYR A 234 1.92 9.60 8.92
CA TYR A 234 0.49 9.50 8.64
C TYR A 234 -0.27 8.94 9.84
N ALA A 235 0.25 7.89 10.50
CA ALA A 235 -0.37 7.34 11.70
C ALA A 235 -0.40 8.37 12.84
N ARG A 236 0.72 9.06 13.13
CA ARG A 236 0.82 10.10 14.17
C ARG A 236 -0.04 11.32 13.87
N THR A 237 -0.11 11.75 12.61
CA THR A 237 -0.92 12.90 12.18
C THR A 237 -2.41 12.56 12.23
N ASN A 238 -2.80 11.35 11.81
CA ASN A 238 -4.16 10.89 12.03
C ASN A 238 -4.46 10.84 13.53
N VAL A 239 -3.61 10.21 14.33
CA VAL A 239 -3.79 10.15 15.79
C VAL A 239 -3.84 11.55 16.42
N SER A 240 -3.04 12.53 15.99
CA SER A 240 -3.06 13.89 16.56
C SER A 240 -4.26 14.72 16.11
N ILE A 241 -4.72 14.54 14.85
CA ILE A 241 -5.98 15.10 14.35
C ILE A 241 -7.16 14.54 15.15
N PHE A 242 -7.11 13.25 15.50
CA PHE A 242 -8.18 12.59 16.26
C PHE A 242 -8.04 12.72 17.79
N ALA A 243 -6.85 13.01 18.32
CA ALA A 243 -6.60 13.23 19.75
C ALA A 243 -6.93 14.67 20.20
N ASN A 244 -6.94 15.64 19.28
CA ASN A 244 -7.29 17.04 19.56
C ASN A 244 -8.74 17.42 19.22
N ILE A 245 -9.66 16.46 19.14
CA ILE A 245 -11.12 16.72 19.05
C ILE A 245 -11.70 17.11 20.43
N ASN A 246 -10.90 17.80 21.25
CA ASN A 246 -11.35 18.56 22.43
C ASN A 246 -11.01 20.06 22.33
N CYS A 247 -10.37 20.53 21.25
CA CYS A 247 -10.27 21.98 21.01
C CYS A 247 -11.55 22.50 20.35
N LEU A 248 -12.49 22.91 21.21
CA LEU A 248 -13.52 23.89 20.90
C LEU A 248 -12.93 25.08 20.12
N HIS A 249 -13.60 25.45 19.04
CA HIS A 249 -13.56 26.77 18.39
C HIS A 249 -12.20 27.50 18.37
N THR A 250 -11.25 27.06 17.52
CA THR A 250 -10.36 27.89 16.67
C THR A 250 -9.19 27.02 16.19
N CYS A 251 -9.44 26.12 15.24
CA CYS A 251 -8.34 25.51 14.51
C CYS A 251 -8.05 26.38 13.29
N ASN A 252 -7.21 27.40 13.46
CA ASN A 252 -6.72 28.18 12.33
C ASN A 252 -5.76 27.34 11.50
N ASP A 253 -5.89 27.48 10.19
CA ASP A 253 -5.18 26.84 9.07
C ASP A 253 -3.63 26.87 9.18
N THR A 254 -3.09 27.65 10.11
CA THR A 254 -1.67 27.78 10.47
C THR A 254 -1.14 26.62 11.32
N ALA A 255 -1.92 26.06 12.25
CA ALA A 255 -1.44 24.96 13.12
C ALA A 255 -1.25 23.65 12.33
N ILE A 256 -2.13 23.41 11.35
CA ILE A 256 -2.03 22.30 10.40
C ILE A 256 -0.85 22.52 9.44
N ARG A 257 -0.63 23.77 8.98
CA ARG A 257 0.52 24.13 8.15
C ARG A 257 1.87 24.01 8.88
N ASP A 258 1.97 24.42 10.13
CA ASP A 258 3.21 24.30 10.93
C ASP A 258 3.56 22.85 11.27
N LEU A 259 2.55 22.01 11.47
CA LEU A 259 2.75 20.57 11.68
C LEU A 259 3.15 19.88 10.38
N ALA A 260 2.50 20.21 9.26
CA ALA A 260 2.85 19.70 7.93
C ALA A 260 4.25 20.18 7.49
N SER A 261 4.62 21.43 7.77
CA SER A 261 5.93 21.99 7.45
C SER A 261 7.05 21.32 8.26
N ARG A 262 6.86 21.11 9.57
CA ARG A 262 7.85 20.38 10.41
C ARG A 262 8.02 18.93 9.94
N ALA A 263 6.93 18.28 9.56
CA ALA A 263 6.95 16.92 9.05
C ALA A 263 7.64 16.80 7.68
N ALA A 264 7.38 17.75 6.77
CA ALA A 264 8.07 17.85 5.49
C ALA A 264 9.57 18.13 5.67
N SER A 265 9.96 18.98 6.62
CA SER A 265 11.36 19.26 6.95
C SER A 265 12.09 18.04 7.53
N THR A 266 11.46 17.27 8.43
CA THR A 266 12.05 16.02 8.95
C THR A 266 12.22 14.97 7.85
N PHE A 267 11.25 14.85 6.94
CA PHE A 267 11.30 13.97 5.78
C PHE A 267 12.44 14.35 4.81
N PHE A 268 12.62 15.65 4.52
CA PHE A 268 13.69 16.14 3.66
C PHE A 268 15.09 16.00 4.28
N ASN A 269 15.23 16.22 5.58
CA ASN A 269 16.51 16.09 6.27
C ASN A 269 17.02 14.63 6.32
N LEU A 270 16.12 13.65 6.32
CA LEU A 270 16.47 12.22 6.27
C LEU A 270 16.97 11.76 4.89
N LEU A 271 16.52 12.41 3.80
CA LEU A 271 16.95 12.07 2.44
C LEU A 271 18.36 12.59 2.11
N HIS A 272 18.86 13.60 2.84
CA HIS A 272 20.14 14.26 2.59
C HIS A 272 21.32 13.77 3.44
N GLN A 273 21.15 12.82 4.37
CA GLN A 273 22.27 12.33 5.19
C GLN A 273 23.02 11.16 4.52
N THR A 274 24.36 11.26 4.51
CA THR A 274 25.36 10.20 4.26
C THR A 274 25.76 9.54 5.61
N PRO A 275 26.34 8.33 5.60
CA PRO A 275 25.86 7.22 6.43
C PRO A 275 26.30 7.30 7.90
N LEU A 276 25.39 6.92 8.79
CA LEU A 276 25.72 6.50 10.14
C LEU A 276 26.04 5.01 10.14
N SER A 277 27.25 4.71 10.60
CA SER A 277 27.64 3.40 11.09
C SER A 277 26.67 2.94 12.19
N THR A 278 26.36 1.65 12.22
CA THR A 278 26.81 0.75 13.30
C THR A 278 26.10 -0.59 13.22
N SER A 279 26.90 -1.62 13.47
CA SER A 279 26.50 -2.93 13.96
C SER A 279 25.50 -2.80 15.12
N SER A 280 24.33 -3.41 14.94
CA SER A 280 23.52 -3.90 16.05
C SER A 280 22.83 -5.18 15.60
N SER A 281 23.21 -6.29 16.21
CA SER A 281 22.63 -7.61 15.98
C SER A 281 21.18 -7.62 16.45
N LEU A 282 20.25 -7.40 15.53
CA LEU A 282 18.84 -7.71 15.72
C LEU A 282 18.66 -9.22 15.53
N GLN A 283 18.21 -9.90 16.58
CA GLN A 283 17.75 -11.29 16.45
C GLN A 283 16.62 -11.37 15.41
N PRO A 284 16.61 -12.42 14.57
CA PRO A 284 15.58 -12.58 13.56
C PRO A 284 14.21 -12.79 14.22
N PRO A 285 13.12 -12.31 13.61
CA PRO A 285 11.77 -12.58 14.08
C PRO A 285 11.51 -14.10 14.07
N PRO A 286 10.67 -14.61 14.99
CA PRO A 286 10.38 -16.04 15.07
C PRO A 286 9.81 -16.54 13.73
N GLN A 287 10.47 -17.55 13.15
CA GLN A 287 10.02 -18.23 11.94
C GLN A 287 8.69 -18.92 12.21
N ALA A 288 7.67 -18.66 11.38
CA ALA A 288 6.46 -19.46 11.38
C ALA A 288 6.83 -20.92 11.05
N SER A 289 6.41 -21.87 11.88
CA SER A 289 6.68 -23.29 11.67
C SER A 289 6.00 -23.80 10.39
N MET A 290 6.65 -24.71 9.66
CA MET A 290 6.07 -25.35 8.47
C MET A 290 4.71 -26.00 8.75
N GLU A 291 4.51 -26.53 9.96
CA GLU A 291 3.23 -27.11 10.42
C GLU A 291 2.04 -26.14 10.32
N SER A 292 2.28 -24.82 10.40
CA SER A 292 1.22 -23.83 10.25
C SER A 292 0.64 -23.77 8.83
N PHE A 293 1.41 -24.16 7.80
CA PHE A 293 0.97 -24.23 6.40
C PHE A 293 0.34 -25.57 6.02
N ASP A 294 0.61 -26.62 6.81
CA ASP A 294 0.03 -27.96 6.62
C ASP A 294 -1.34 -28.13 7.31
N THR A 295 -1.81 -27.08 8.00
CA THR A 295 -3.09 -27.08 8.73
C THR A 295 -4.04 -26.00 8.20
N TYR A 296 -5.35 -26.28 8.21
CA TYR A 296 -6.35 -25.32 7.76
C TYR A 296 -6.30 -24.05 8.61
N GLN A 297 -6.17 -22.90 7.93
CA GLN A 297 -6.31 -21.59 8.54
C GLN A 297 -7.49 -20.85 7.90
N THR A 298 -8.31 -20.20 8.73
CA THR A 298 -9.37 -19.34 8.21
C THR A 298 -8.76 -18.08 7.57
N PRO A 299 -9.17 -17.70 6.34
CA PRO A 299 -8.67 -16.48 5.71
C PRO A 299 -9.12 -15.22 6.44
N LEU A 300 -10.11 -15.32 7.34
CA LEU A 300 -10.51 -14.21 8.19
C LEU A 300 -9.37 -13.80 9.12
N SER A 301 -8.74 -14.73 9.84
CA SER A 301 -7.66 -14.42 10.78
C SER A 301 -6.31 -14.20 10.09
N SER A 302 -6.03 -14.91 8.99
CA SER A 302 -4.72 -14.84 8.32
C SER A 302 -4.59 -13.73 7.29
N ARG A 303 -5.71 -13.20 6.75
CA ARG A 303 -5.67 -12.26 5.61
C ARG A 303 -6.60 -11.06 5.71
N TYR A 304 -7.85 -11.23 6.15
CA TYR A 304 -8.88 -10.20 5.96
C TYR A 304 -9.14 -9.32 7.19
N ALA A 305 -9.20 -9.91 8.39
CA ALA A 305 -9.44 -9.16 9.61
C ALA A 305 -8.22 -8.32 9.98
N SER A 306 -8.45 -7.20 10.66
CA SER A 306 -7.35 -6.42 11.22
C SER A 306 -6.77 -7.14 12.45
N LYS A 307 -5.51 -6.83 12.78
CA LYS A 307 -4.81 -7.47 13.91
C LYS A 307 -5.55 -7.28 15.23
N GLU A 308 -6.16 -6.11 15.44
CA GLU A 308 -6.93 -5.77 16.64
C GLU A 308 -8.15 -6.68 16.78
N MET A 309 -8.93 -6.86 15.70
CA MET A 309 -10.11 -7.73 15.71
C MET A 309 -9.72 -9.22 15.86
N ALA A 310 -8.64 -9.65 15.22
CA ALA A 310 -8.14 -11.01 15.35
C ALA A 310 -7.61 -11.30 16.76
N HIS A 311 -6.91 -10.33 17.38
CA HIS A 311 -6.42 -10.44 18.75
C HIS A 311 -7.57 -10.51 19.76
N LEU A 312 -8.63 -9.72 19.58
CA LEU A 312 -9.80 -9.69 20.46
C LEU A 312 -10.41 -11.08 20.65
N PHE A 313 -10.53 -11.85 19.57
CA PHE A 313 -11.06 -13.21 19.57
C PHE A 313 -9.98 -14.30 19.71
N SER A 314 -8.75 -13.93 20.08
CA SER A 314 -7.66 -14.90 20.26
C SER A 314 -7.80 -15.70 21.56
N PRO A 315 -7.26 -16.93 21.62
CA PRO A 315 -7.20 -17.71 22.87
C PRO A 315 -6.48 -16.95 24.00
N ALA A 316 -5.41 -16.22 23.68
CA ALA A 316 -4.68 -15.39 24.64
C ALA A 316 -5.57 -14.34 25.29
N ASN A 317 -6.32 -13.58 24.50
CA ASN A 317 -7.24 -12.58 25.05
C ASN A 317 -8.43 -13.24 25.78
N ARG A 318 -8.93 -14.38 25.29
CA ARG A 318 -9.99 -15.16 25.93
C ARG A 318 -9.64 -15.52 27.37
N PHE A 319 -8.52 -16.22 27.56
CA PHE A 319 -8.14 -16.71 28.89
C PHE A 319 -7.58 -15.62 29.79
N HIS A 320 -6.97 -14.57 29.23
CA HIS A 320 -6.67 -13.35 29.98
C HIS A 320 -7.94 -12.73 30.57
N THR A 321 -9.00 -12.63 29.77
CA THR A 321 -10.29 -12.07 30.20
C THR A 321 -10.97 -12.95 31.25
N TRP A 322 -10.85 -14.28 31.15
CA TRP A 322 -11.34 -15.18 32.21
C TRP A 322 -10.63 -14.94 33.54
N ARG A 323 -9.29 -14.81 33.53
CA ARG A 323 -8.51 -14.47 34.74
C ARG A 323 -8.93 -13.11 35.31
N LYS A 324 -9.18 -12.12 34.45
CA LYS A 324 -9.69 -10.81 34.86
C LYS A 324 -11.09 -10.90 35.49
N LEU A 325 -11.98 -11.73 34.94
CA LEU A 325 -13.31 -11.96 35.50
C LEU A 325 -13.24 -12.66 36.87
N TRP A 326 -12.37 -13.66 37.03
CA TRP A 326 -12.14 -14.27 38.35
C TRP A 326 -11.55 -13.28 39.35
N LEU A 327 -10.63 -12.41 38.92
CA LEU A 327 -10.09 -11.35 39.76
C LEU A 327 -11.20 -10.38 40.20
N ASN A 328 -12.05 -9.93 39.27
CA ASN A 328 -13.18 -9.06 39.58
C ASN A 328 -14.16 -9.73 40.56
N LEU A 329 -14.39 -11.03 40.42
CA LEU A 329 -15.22 -11.80 41.36
C LEU A 329 -14.62 -11.80 42.76
N ALA A 330 -13.34 -12.18 42.87
CA ALA A 330 -12.64 -12.25 44.16
C ALA A 330 -12.56 -10.87 44.85
N ILE A 331 -12.36 -9.79 44.10
CA ILE A 331 -12.40 -8.42 44.63
C ILE A 331 -13.78 -8.11 45.22
N ALA A 332 -14.85 -8.36 44.47
CA ALA A 332 -16.21 -8.05 44.91
C ALA A 332 -16.66 -8.94 46.10
N GLU A 333 -16.33 -10.23 46.07
CA GLU A 333 -16.57 -11.15 47.18
C GLU A 333 -15.84 -10.73 48.46
N LYS A 334 -14.58 -10.28 48.33
CA LYS A 334 -13.79 -9.75 49.44
C LYS A 334 -14.42 -8.48 50.02
N GLU A 335 -14.81 -7.52 49.18
CA GLU A 335 -15.47 -6.28 49.58
C GLU A 335 -16.79 -6.56 50.35
N LEU A 336 -17.44 -7.69 50.06
CA LEU A 336 -18.69 -8.13 50.72
C LEU A 336 -18.48 -9.04 51.94
N GLY A 337 -17.22 -9.25 52.33
CA GLY A 337 -16.83 -9.89 53.58
C GLY A 337 -16.54 -11.39 53.48
N LEU A 338 -16.41 -11.97 52.29
CA LEU A 338 -15.89 -13.34 52.18
C LEU A 338 -14.40 -13.40 52.55
N PRO A 339 -13.91 -14.52 53.14
CA PRO A 339 -12.56 -14.64 53.65
C PRO A 339 -11.52 -14.81 52.52
N ILE A 340 -11.26 -13.73 51.79
CA ILE A 340 -10.30 -13.66 50.69
C ILE A 340 -9.16 -12.73 51.09
N THR A 341 -7.92 -13.24 51.08
CA THR A 341 -6.74 -12.49 51.52
C THR A 341 -6.28 -11.48 50.47
N ASP A 342 -5.60 -10.40 50.89
CA ASP A 342 -4.91 -9.48 49.97
C ASP A 342 -3.87 -10.21 49.11
N GLU A 343 -3.16 -11.17 49.70
CA GLU A 343 -2.18 -11.99 48.99
C GLU A 343 -2.81 -12.75 47.82
N ALA A 344 -3.99 -13.36 48.01
CA ALA A 344 -4.70 -14.07 46.95
C ALA A 344 -5.03 -13.13 45.78
N VAL A 345 -5.58 -11.94 46.07
CA VAL A 345 -5.94 -10.94 45.06
C VAL A 345 -4.71 -10.44 44.30
N GLU A 346 -3.61 -10.13 44.99
CA GLU A 346 -2.38 -9.67 44.36
C GLU A 346 -1.71 -10.75 43.49
N GLN A 347 -1.71 -12.02 43.93
CA GLN A 347 -1.23 -13.13 43.10
C GLN A 347 -2.06 -13.29 41.82
N MET A 348 -3.39 -13.17 41.90
CA MET A 348 -4.26 -13.23 40.71
C MET A 348 -3.97 -12.08 39.75
N LYS A 349 -3.83 -10.86 40.27
CA LYS A 349 -3.55 -9.65 39.50
C LYS A 349 -2.18 -9.68 38.81
N ALA A 350 -1.16 -10.22 39.46
CA ALA A 350 0.17 -10.39 38.88
C ALA A 350 0.20 -11.42 37.74
N ASN A 351 -0.77 -12.35 37.71
CA ASN A 351 -0.77 -13.51 36.81
C ASN A 351 -1.93 -13.49 35.80
N LEU A 352 -2.39 -12.32 35.34
CA LEU A 352 -3.49 -12.24 34.36
C LEU A 352 -3.11 -12.72 32.95
N HIS A 353 -1.83 -12.65 32.57
CA HIS A 353 -1.34 -13.11 31.27
C HIS A 353 -0.87 -14.56 31.36
N LEU A 354 -1.14 -15.33 30.30
CA LEU A 354 -0.72 -16.72 30.18
C LEU A 354 0.54 -16.80 29.32
N ASP A 355 1.55 -17.53 29.79
CA ASP A 355 2.70 -17.93 28.98
C ASP A 355 2.43 -19.25 28.22
N ALA A 356 3.34 -19.63 27.32
CA ALA A 356 3.21 -20.83 26.50
C ALA A 356 3.11 -22.13 27.34
N LYS A 357 3.85 -22.21 28.45
CA LYS A 357 3.82 -23.37 29.35
C LYS A 357 2.47 -23.51 30.03
N GLN A 358 1.85 -22.39 30.40
CA GLN A 358 0.50 -22.38 30.98
C GLN A 358 -0.56 -22.84 29.96
N PHE A 359 -0.39 -22.56 28.67
CA PHE A 359 -1.26 -23.14 27.63
C PHE A 359 -1.11 -24.66 27.52
N GLU A 360 0.12 -25.18 27.58
CA GLU A 360 0.36 -26.63 27.59
C GLU A 360 -0.26 -27.32 28.81
N ILE A 361 -0.11 -26.71 29.99
CA ILE A 361 -0.74 -27.19 31.23
C ILE A 361 -2.27 -27.18 31.07
N ALA A 362 -2.86 -26.08 30.61
CA ALA A 362 -4.30 -25.99 30.41
C ALA A 362 -4.81 -27.08 29.44
N ALA A 363 -4.12 -27.33 28.33
CA ALA A 363 -4.49 -28.37 27.38
C ALA A 363 -4.42 -29.79 27.99
N ALA A 364 -3.38 -30.07 28.77
CA ALA A 364 -3.25 -31.35 29.48
C ALA A 364 -4.35 -31.53 30.53
N GLU A 365 -4.65 -30.48 31.29
CA GLU A 365 -5.67 -30.48 32.33
C GLU A 365 -7.09 -30.58 31.74
N GLU A 366 -7.33 -30.00 30.57
CA GLU A 366 -8.57 -30.11 29.80
C GLU A 366 -8.77 -31.54 29.29
N LYS A 367 -7.72 -32.16 28.73
CA LYS A 367 -7.75 -33.57 28.31
C LYS A 367 -8.12 -34.51 29.45
N LYS A 368 -7.64 -34.23 30.67
CA LYS A 368 -7.95 -35.00 31.88
C LYS A 368 -9.38 -34.78 32.38
N ARG A 369 -9.83 -33.53 32.47
CA ARG A 369 -11.13 -33.16 33.06
C ARG A 369 -12.31 -33.22 32.09
N ARG A 370 -12.03 -33.14 30.78
CA ARG A 370 -13.02 -32.92 29.73
C ARG A 370 -13.85 -31.65 29.98
N HIS A 371 -13.21 -30.64 30.58
CA HIS A 371 -13.82 -29.36 30.91
C HIS A 371 -12.77 -28.25 30.89
N ASP A 372 -12.91 -27.34 29.93
CA ASP A 372 -12.04 -26.19 29.66
C ASP A 372 -11.94 -25.20 30.84
N VAL A 373 -13.07 -24.72 31.37
CA VAL A 373 -13.10 -23.78 32.49
C VAL A 373 -12.36 -24.36 33.69
N MET A 374 -12.66 -25.61 34.08
CA MET A 374 -12.01 -26.24 35.22
C MET A 374 -10.51 -26.51 34.99
N ALA A 375 -10.10 -26.75 33.74
CA ALA A 375 -8.68 -26.82 33.39
C ALA A 375 -7.98 -25.48 33.60
N HIS A 376 -8.61 -24.38 33.20
CA HIS A 376 -8.09 -23.03 33.39
C HIS A 376 -8.13 -22.56 34.85
N VAL A 377 -9.14 -22.96 35.65
CA VAL A 377 -9.17 -22.73 37.10
C VAL A 377 -7.95 -23.37 37.75
N HIS A 378 -7.68 -24.64 37.46
CA HIS A 378 -6.52 -25.34 38.00
C HIS A 378 -5.19 -24.73 37.53
N THR A 379 -5.08 -24.41 36.24
CA THR A 379 -3.89 -23.77 35.67
C THR A 379 -3.63 -22.40 36.31
N PHE A 380 -4.67 -21.64 36.64
CA PHE A 380 -4.52 -20.35 37.32
C PHE A 380 -4.14 -20.54 38.79
N GLY A 381 -4.72 -21.51 39.49
CA GLY A 381 -4.37 -21.84 40.86
C GLY A 381 -2.90 -22.27 41.05
N GLN A 382 -2.26 -22.86 40.03
CA GLN A 382 -0.84 -23.22 40.10
C GLN A 382 0.10 -21.99 40.18
N VAL A 383 -0.30 -20.87 39.57
CA VAL A 383 0.49 -19.63 39.59
C VAL A 383 0.00 -18.61 40.62
N ALA A 384 -1.17 -18.85 41.21
CA ALA A 384 -1.73 -18.08 42.31
C ALA A 384 -2.17 -19.02 43.45
N PRO A 385 -1.21 -19.69 44.13
CA PRO A 385 -1.51 -20.71 45.15
C PRO A 385 -2.35 -20.19 46.32
N ALA A 386 -2.16 -18.93 46.74
CA ALA A 386 -2.98 -18.31 47.80
C ALA A 386 -4.45 -18.13 47.36
N ALA A 387 -4.70 -18.03 46.05
CA ALA A 387 -6.02 -17.89 45.47
C ALA A 387 -6.64 -19.23 45.01
N ALA A 388 -5.88 -20.33 44.99
CA ALA A 388 -6.30 -21.58 44.35
C ALA A 388 -7.65 -22.13 44.87
N GLY A 389 -7.94 -21.94 46.16
CA GLY A 389 -9.20 -22.37 46.79
C GLY A 389 -10.38 -21.41 46.58
N ILE A 390 -10.15 -20.18 46.14
CA ILE A 390 -11.18 -19.14 45.95
C ILE A 390 -11.42 -18.78 44.48
N ILE A 391 -10.55 -19.22 43.56
CA ILE A 391 -10.79 -19.04 42.13
C ILE A 391 -12.09 -19.77 41.75
N HIS A 392 -13.03 -19.03 41.16
CA HIS A 392 -14.34 -19.53 40.74
C HIS A 392 -15.32 -19.87 41.88
N LEU A 393 -15.08 -19.36 43.10
CA LEU A 393 -15.96 -19.55 44.25
C LEU A 393 -17.41 -19.13 43.90
N GLY A 394 -18.39 -20.00 44.20
CA GLY A 394 -19.82 -19.76 43.96
C GLY A 394 -20.26 -19.71 42.49
N ALA A 395 -19.33 -19.56 41.57
CA ALA A 395 -19.58 -19.37 40.15
C ALA A 395 -19.78 -20.69 39.40
N THR A 396 -20.22 -20.56 38.16
CA THR A 396 -20.37 -21.66 37.19
C THR A 396 -19.66 -21.30 35.91
N SER A 397 -19.38 -22.25 35.02
CA SER A 397 -18.66 -22.03 33.75
C SER A 397 -19.12 -20.78 32.96
N CYS A 398 -20.43 -20.56 32.85
CA CYS A 398 -21.00 -19.38 32.18
C CYS A 398 -20.70 -18.03 32.85
N TYR A 399 -20.16 -18.01 34.07
CA TYR A 399 -19.62 -16.78 34.64
C TYR A 399 -18.44 -16.25 33.83
N VAL A 400 -17.51 -17.11 33.38
CA VAL A 400 -16.36 -16.65 32.60
C VAL A 400 -16.59 -16.72 31.11
N THR A 401 -17.29 -17.74 30.60
CA THR A 401 -17.50 -17.88 29.15
C THR A 401 -18.39 -16.76 28.60
N ASP A 402 -19.61 -16.64 29.13
CA ASP A 402 -20.62 -15.73 28.60
C ASP A 402 -20.29 -14.25 28.86
N ASN A 403 -19.78 -13.92 30.05
CA ASN A 403 -19.35 -12.56 30.34
C ASN A 403 -18.15 -12.14 29.48
N ALA A 404 -17.19 -13.04 29.22
CA ALA A 404 -16.08 -12.75 28.31
C ALA A 404 -16.59 -12.56 26.88
N ASP A 405 -17.50 -13.40 26.40
CA ASP A 405 -18.09 -13.24 25.07
C ASP A 405 -18.83 -11.89 24.93
N LEU A 406 -19.59 -11.45 25.96
CA LEU A 406 -20.24 -10.14 25.97
C LEU A 406 -19.22 -8.98 25.95
N ILE A 407 -18.10 -9.10 26.68
CA ILE A 407 -16.99 -8.13 26.60
C ILE A 407 -16.42 -8.07 25.18
N PHE A 408 -16.15 -9.22 24.56
CA PHE A 408 -15.61 -9.29 23.19
C PHE A 408 -16.59 -8.72 22.17
N ILE A 409 -17.88 -9.00 22.30
CA ILE A 409 -18.91 -8.44 21.42
C ILE A 409 -18.96 -6.91 21.54
N ARG A 410 -18.98 -6.36 22.76
CA ARG A 410 -18.97 -4.90 22.99
C ARG A 410 -17.75 -4.23 22.36
N GLU A 411 -16.56 -4.81 22.57
CA GLU A 411 -15.30 -4.29 22.04
C GLU A 411 -15.24 -4.41 20.51
N ALA A 412 -15.71 -5.53 19.95
CA ALA A 412 -15.78 -5.74 18.51
C ALA A 412 -16.70 -4.71 17.84
N LEU A 413 -17.90 -4.50 18.39
CA LEU A 413 -18.84 -3.47 17.90
C LEU A 413 -18.23 -2.07 18.01
N THR A 414 -17.47 -1.78 19.07
CA THR A 414 -16.77 -0.50 19.22
C THR A 414 -15.72 -0.28 18.13
N LEU A 415 -14.90 -1.29 17.82
CA LEU A 415 -13.94 -1.24 16.72
C LEU A 415 -14.63 -1.04 15.36
N LEU A 416 -15.78 -1.69 15.15
CA LEU A 416 -16.55 -1.54 13.92
C LEU A 416 -17.14 -0.14 13.77
N LEU A 417 -17.70 0.44 14.85
CA LEU A 417 -18.25 1.80 14.83
C LEU A 417 -17.21 2.85 14.45
N GLN A 418 -15.99 2.73 14.99
CA GLN A 418 -14.88 3.64 14.64
C GLN A 418 -14.54 3.55 13.15
N LYS A 419 -14.43 2.34 12.60
CA LYS A 419 -14.13 2.13 11.17
C LYS A 419 -15.27 2.60 10.28
N LEU A 420 -16.52 2.32 10.66
CA LEU A 420 -17.71 2.72 9.90
C LEU A 420 -17.85 4.25 9.86
N ALA A 421 -17.58 4.95 10.96
CA ALA A 421 -17.57 6.41 11.00
C ALA A 421 -16.55 7.00 10.01
N VAL A 422 -15.35 6.41 9.90
CA VAL A 422 -14.35 6.82 8.90
C VAL A 422 -14.86 6.59 7.48
N VAL A 423 -15.49 5.45 7.18
CA VAL A 423 -16.07 5.19 5.86
C VAL A 423 -17.15 6.21 5.51
N ILE A 424 -18.04 6.53 6.45
CA ILE A 424 -19.08 7.56 6.29
C ILE A 424 -18.45 8.92 6.00
N ASP A 425 -17.46 9.35 6.78
CA ASP A 425 -16.76 10.62 6.57
C ASP A 425 -16.11 10.71 5.19
N ARG A 426 -15.45 9.64 4.72
CA ARG A 426 -14.86 9.58 3.39
C ARG A 426 -15.90 9.68 2.28
N PHE A 427 -17.03 8.99 2.41
CA PHE A 427 -18.12 9.12 1.44
C PHE A 427 -18.81 10.48 1.52
N ALA A 428 -18.89 11.11 2.69
CA ALA A 428 -19.47 12.44 2.87
C ALA A 428 -18.61 13.49 2.19
N THR A 429 -17.30 13.46 2.43
CA THR A 429 -16.31 14.29 1.74
C THR A 429 -16.37 14.10 0.24
N PHE A 430 -16.44 12.85 -0.23
CA PHE A 430 -16.59 12.53 -1.65
C PHE A 430 -17.90 13.10 -2.24
N ALA A 431 -19.02 12.90 -1.54
CA ALA A 431 -20.32 13.39 -1.99
C ALA A 431 -20.33 14.92 -2.09
N GLN A 432 -19.72 15.61 -1.12
CA GLN A 432 -19.60 17.06 -1.10
C GLN A 432 -18.68 17.58 -2.21
N GLN A 433 -17.52 16.94 -2.43
CA GLN A 433 -16.59 17.32 -3.49
C GLN A 433 -17.22 17.22 -4.88
N TYR A 434 -18.04 16.20 -5.12
CA TYR A 434 -18.63 15.92 -6.43
C TYR A 434 -20.13 16.24 -6.52
N ARG A 435 -20.63 17.09 -5.61
CA ARG A 435 -22.04 17.44 -5.49
C ARG A 435 -22.65 18.01 -6.77
N ASP A 436 -21.87 18.74 -7.56
CA ASP A 436 -22.32 19.44 -8.76
C ASP A 436 -21.86 18.77 -10.06
N LEU A 437 -21.14 17.65 -9.99
CA LEU A 437 -20.62 16.94 -11.16
C LEU A 437 -21.74 16.12 -11.83
N PRO A 438 -22.26 16.52 -13.00
CA PRO A 438 -23.39 15.82 -13.62
C PRO A 438 -22.98 14.43 -14.12
N THR A 439 -23.90 13.48 -14.01
CA THR A 439 -23.75 12.11 -14.51
C THR A 439 -25.10 11.53 -14.91
N LEU A 440 -25.10 10.60 -15.85
CA LEU A 440 -26.31 9.92 -16.29
C LEU A 440 -26.92 9.12 -15.13
N GLY A 441 -28.21 9.32 -14.86
CA GLY A 441 -28.98 8.49 -13.94
C GLY A 441 -29.30 7.13 -14.56
N PHE A 442 -29.53 6.11 -13.73
CA PHE A 442 -29.88 4.77 -14.20
C PHE A 442 -31.03 4.19 -13.40
N THR A 443 -32.09 3.78 -14.10
CA THR A 443 -33.22 2.99 -13.57
C THR A 443 -33.35 1.75 -14.44
N HIS A 444 -33.48 0.56 -13.84
CA HIS A 444 -33.35 -0.73 -14.59
C HIS A 444 -32.03 -0.84 -15.37
N PHE A 445 -30.99 -0.14 -14.91
CA PHE A 445 -29.72 0.04 -15.62
C PHE A 445 -29.85 0.65 -17.04
N GLN A 446 -30.97 1.31 -17.33
CA GLN A 446 -31.20 2.09 -18.54
C GLN A 446 -30.99 3.59 -18.27
N PRO A 447 -30.53 4.36 -19.27
CA PRO A 447 -30.41 5.82 -19.17
C PRO A 447 -31.69 6.48 -18.65
N ALA A 448 -31.55 7.29 -17.60
CA ALA A 448 -32.62 8.08 -17.01
C ALA A 448 -32.21 9.56 -16.91
N GLN A 449 -33.05 10.38 -16.27
CA GLN A 449 -32.74 11.79 -16.00
C GLN A 449 -31.37 11.95 -15.33
N LEU A 450 -30.68 13.05 -15.64
CA LEU A 450 -29.37 13.35 -15.07
C LEU A 450 -29.46 13.46 -13.54
N THR A 451 -28.39 13.02 -12.89
CA THR A 451 -28.12 13.24 -11.47
C THR A 451 -26.71 13.79 -11.33
N THR A 452 -26.18 13.87 -10.11
CA THR A 452 -24.77 14.18 -9.88
C THR A 452 -24.03 13.01 -9.24
N VAL A 453 -22.72 12.95 -9.44
CA VAL A 453 -21.86 11.94 -8.80
C VAL A 453 -21.99 12.01 -7.28
N GLY A 454 -22.02 13.22 -6.72
CA GLY A 454 -22.25 13.43 -5.30
C GLY A 454 -23.62 12.97 -4.82
N LYS A 455 -24.70 13.31 -5.55
CA LYS A 455 -26.06 12.84 -5.22
C LYS A 455 -26.21 11.31 -5.27
N ARG A 456 -25.48 10.63 -6.17
CA ARG A 456 -25.44 9.15 -6.14
C ARG A 456 -24.76 8.65 -4.86
N ALA A 457 -23.65 9.26 -4.45
CA ALA A 457 -22.93 8.88 -3.24
C ALA A 457 -23.75 9.07 -1.95
N THR A 458 -24.67 10.04 -1.92
CA THR A 458 -25.57 10.21 -0.76
C THR A 458 -26.52 9.03 -0.55
N LEU A 459 -26.82 8.24 -1.59
CA LEU A 459 -27.61 7.01 -1.43
C LEU A 459 -26.86 5.96 -0.62
N TRP A 460 -25.55 5.81 -0.85
CA TRP A 460 -24.71 4.91 -0.05
C TRP A 460 -24.51 5.42 1.38
N LEU A 461 -24.34 6.74 1.54
CA LEU A 461 -24.25 7.36 2.86
C LEU A 461 -25.48 7.10 3.72
N GLN A 462 -26.68 7.20 3.13
CA GLN A 462 -27.93 6.98 3.85
C GLN A 462 -27.99 5.56 4.45
N GLU A 463 -27.60 4.54 3.69
CA GLU A 463 -27.56 3.16 4.15
C GLU A 463 -26.51 2.95 5.25
N LEU A 464 -25.30 3.49 5.06
CA LEU A 464 -24.24 3.42 6.07
C LEU A 464 -24.61 4.12 7.38
N LEU A 465 -25.37 5.22 7.34
CA LEU A 465 -25.90 5.89 8.54
C LEU A 465 -26.92 5.03 9.29
N TRP A 466 -27.77 4.28 8.57
CA TRP A 466 -28.67 3.32 9.21
C TRP A 466 -27.89 2.17 9.84
N ASP A 467 -26.85 1.66 9.19
CA ASP A 467 -25.97 0.64 9.77
C ASP A 467 -25.25 1.16 11.01
N LEU A 468 -24.74 2.41 10.99
CA LEU A 468 -24.10 3.04 12.15
C LEU A 468 -25.06 3.11 13.34
N ARG A 469 -26.30 3.58 13.11
CA ARG A 469 -27.35 3.62 14.14
C ARG A 469 -27.62 2.23 14.71
N ASN A 470 -27.78 1.22 13.84
CA ASN A 470 -28.16 -0.12 14.26
C ASN A 470 -27.05 -0.84 15.03
N ILE A 471 -25.79 -0.72 14.58
CA ILE A 471 -24.61 -1.27 15.28
C ILE A 471 -24.41 -0.55 16.62
N LYS A 472 -24.58 0.78 16.66
CA LYS A 472 -24.47 1.55 17.89
C LYS A 472 -25.52 1.11 18.91
N ARG A 473 -26.78 0.96 18.47
CA ARG A 473 -27.85 0.42 19.31
C ARG A 473 -27.49 -0.96 19.86
N ALA A 474 -27.05 -1.89 19.01
CA ALA A 474 -26.68 -3.24 19.46
C ALA A 474 -25.55 -3.25 20.50
N ARG A 475 -24.60 -2.31 20.41
CA ARG A 475 -23.54 -2.14 21.42
C ARG A 475 -24.06 -1.52 22.71
N ASP A 476 -24.86 -0.46 22.60
CA ASP A 476 -25.31 0.34 23.75
C ASP A 476 -26.38 -0.40 24.57
N ASP A 477 -27.19 -1.25 23.92
CA ASP A 477 -28.20 -2.11 24.55
C ASP A 477 -27.60 -3.42 25.10
N LEU A 478 -26.28 -3.61 25.06
CA LEU A 478 -25.66 -4.85 25.52
C LEU A 478 -25.51 -4.87 27.05
N GLY A 479 -26.29 -5.72 27.71
CA GLY A 479 -26.18 -5.98 29.15
C GLY A 479 -25.12 -7.03 29.49
N PHE A 480 -24.65 -7.03 30.74
CA PHE A 480 -23.78 -8.06 31.28
C PHE A 480 -24.57 -9.28 31.78
N ARG A 481 -24.01 -10.50 31.74
CA ARG A 481 -24.68 -11.64 32.40
C ARG A 481 -24.54 -11.52 33.92
N GLY A 482 -23.34 -11.21 34.39
CA GLY A 482 -23.03 -11.10 35.81
C GLY A 482 -22.94 -12.47 36.52
N VAL A 483 -23.26 -12.49 37.82
CA VAL A 483 -23.21 -13.66 38.71
C VAL A 483 -24.60 -14.25 38.89
N LYS A 484 -24.95 -15.25 38.07
CA LYS A 484 -26.33 -15.79 38.00
C LYS A 484 -26.49 -17.25 38.45
N GLY A 485 -25.39 -17.93 38.75
CA GLY A 485 -25.39 -19.37 39.07
C GLY A 485 -25.79 -20.26 37.88
N THR A 486 -26.11 -21.52 38.16
CA THR A 486 -26.32 -22.56 37.12
C THR A 486 -27.61 -22.37 36.34
N THR A 487 -28.69 -21.95 36.99
CA THR A 487 -30.03 -21.86 36.41
C THR A 487 -30.59 -20.44 36.43
N GLY A 488 -29.76 -19.44 36.72
CA GLY A 488 -30.17 -18.04 36.76
C GLY A 488 -30.68 -17.56 38.12
N THR A 489 -30.82 -18.47 39.09
CA THR A 489 -31.43 -18.19 40.41
C THR A 489 -30.43 -17.73 41.47
N GLN A 490 -29.14 -17.65 41.16
CA GLN A 490 -28.08 -17.22 42.09
C GLN A 490 -27.94 -18.07 43.36
N ALA A 491 -28.55 -19.25 43.42
CA ALA A 491 -28.62 -20.07 44.64
C ALA A 491 -27.25 -20.41 45.26
N SER A 492 -26.21 -20.62 44.44
CA SER A 492 -24.86 -20.87 44.94
C SER A 492 -24.26 -19.67 45.68
N PHE A 493 -24.49 -18.45 45.17
CA PHE A 493 -24.06 -17.22 45.84
C PHE A 493 -24.91 -16.90 47.06
N LEU A 494 -26.23 -17.17 47.00
CA LEU A 494 -27.12 -17.02 48.15
C LEU A 494 -26.68 -17.91 49.32
N ALA A 495 -26.27 -19.14 49.02
CA ALA A 495 -25.71 -20.05 50.03
C ALA A 495 -24.37 -19.55 50.59
N LEU A 496 -23.51 -18.94 49.76
CA LEU A 496 -22.23 -18.36 50.22
C LEU A 496 -22.41 -17.16 51.15
N PHE A 497 -23.52 -16.44 51.02
CA PHE A 497 -23.85 -15.28 51.85
C PHE A 497 -24.94 -15.60 52.89
N ASP A 498 -25.07 -16.87 53.31
CA ASP A 498 -25.98 -17.30 54.37
C ASP A 498 -27.45 -16.84 54.20
N GLY A 499 -27.92 -16.75 52.94
CA GLY A 499 -29.29 -16.30 52.62
C GLY A 499 -29.45 -14.78 52.46
N ASP A 500 -28.38 -14.00 52.51
CA ASP A 500 -28.42 -12.55 52.33
C ASP A 500 -28.59 -12.15 50.86
N HIS A 501 -29.84 -11.89 50.46
CA HIS A 501 -30.19 -11.44 49.12
C HIS A 501 -29.54 -10.09 48.75
N ALA A 502 -29.38 -9.17 49.70
CA ALA A 502 -28.82 -7.85 49.42
C ALA A 502 -27.34 -7.95 49.01
N LYS A 503 -26.57 -8.85 49.66
CA LYS A 503 -25.19 -9.14 49.24
C LYS A 503 -25.09 -9.79 47.86
N VAL A 504 -26.03 -10.67 47.52
CA VAL A 504 -26.04 -11.29 46.18
C VAL A 504 -26.32 -10.26 45.08
N GLU A 505 -27.29 -9.37 45.29
CA GLU A 505 -27.58 -8.28 44.36
C GLU A 505 -26.40 -7.32 44.24
N GLU A 506 -25.76 -6.99 45.37
CA GLU A 506 -24.58 -6.12 45.39
C GLU A 506 -23.36 -6.77 44.72
N LEU A 507 -23.14 -8.08 44.88
CA LEU A 507 -22.09 -8.81 44.18
C LEU A 507 -22.26 -8.69 42.66
N ASP A 508 -23.49 -8.88 42.18
CA ASP A 508 -23.81 -8.78 40.76
C ASP A 508 -23.60 -7.37 40.21
N ARG A 509 -24.08 -6.36 40.96
CA ARG A 509 -23.84 -4.94 40.63
C ARG A 509 -22.35 -4.65 40.56
N ARG A 510 -21.59 -5.06 41.57
CA ARG A 510 -20.17 -4.75 41.71
C ARG A 510 -19.33 -5.38 40.60
N VAL A 511 -19.54 -6.66 40.30
CA VAL A 511 -18.82 -7.34 39.21
C VAL A 511 -19.17 -6.75 37.84
N THR A 512 -20.41 -6.29 37.65
CA THR A 512 -20.87 -5.61 36.43
C THR A 512 -20.13 -4.29 36.23
N GLU A 513 -19.99 -3.48 37.28
CA GLU A 513 -19.24 -2.23 37.26
C GLU A 513 -17.74 -2.45 37.01
N LEU A 514 -17.12 -3.42 37.68
CA LEU A 514 -15.71 -3.78 37.48
C LEU A 514 -15.42 -4.27 36.06
N SER A 515 -16.44 -4.80 35.37
CA SER A 515 -16.39 -5.23 33.96
C SER A 515 -16.75 -4.10 32.96
N GLY A 516 -17.08 -2.91 33.47
CA GLY A 516 -17.39 -1.71 32.69
C GLY A 516 -18.74 -1.74 31.98
N PHE A 517 -19.72 -2.49 32.49
CA PHE A 517 -21.09 -2.49 31.97
C PHE A 517 -21.97 -1.58 32.82
N GLY A 518 -22.96 -0.93 32.19
CA GLY A 518 -23.91 -0.07 32.90
C GLY A 518 -25.00 -0.85 33.64
N TYR A 519 -25.26 -2.10 33.25
CA TYR A 519 -26.25 -2.96 33.89
C TYR A 519 -25.99 -4.45 33.57
N ALA A 520 -26.53 -5.32 34.42
CA ALA A 520 -26.63 -6.76 34.17
C ALA A 520 -28.07 -7.14 33.80
N TYR A 521 -28.22 -8.23 33.04
CA TYR A 521 -29.54 -8.77 32.75
C TYR A 521 -30.24 -9.21 34.04
N PRO A 522 -31.48 -8.74 34.29
CA PRO A 522 -32.20 -9.08 35.52
C PRO A 522 -32.70 -10.53 35.52
N VAL A 523 -32.95 -11.11 34.35
CA VAL A 523 -33.45 -12.48 34.21
C VAL A 523 -32.59 -13.23 33.19
N THR A 524 -32.00 -14.33 33.64
CA THR A 524 -31.24 -15.25 32.79
C THR A 524 -31.58 -16.68 33.15
N SER A 525 -31.23 -17.62 32.28
CA SER A 525 -31.07 -19.02 32.68
C SER A 525 -29.61 -19.25 33.07
N GLN A 526 -28.99 -20.33 32.59
CA GLN A 526 -27.55 -20.52 32.67
C GLN A 526 -26.77 -19.46 31.89
N THR A 527 -27.29 -19.00 30.76
CA THR A 527 -26.61 -18.09 29.83
C THR A 527 -27.31 -16.75 29.73
N TYR A 528 -26.67 -15.74 29.13
CA TYR A 528 -27.46 -14.63 28.56
C TYR A 528 -28.39 -15.17 27.46
N SER A 529 -29.47 -14.44 27.15
CA SER A 529 -30.40 -14.87 26.11
C SER A 529 -29.73 -14.85 24.74
N ARG A 530 -29.74 -15.97 24.02
CA ARG A 530 -29.18 -16.05 22.64
C ARG A 530 -29.93 -15.19 21.62
N LYS A 531 -31.05 -14.57 22.02
CA LYS A 531 -31.66 -13.48 21.26
C LYS A 531 -30.71 -12.28 21.10
N ILE A 532 -29.84 -12.03 22.07
CA ILE A 532 -28.83 -10.97 22.00
C ILE A 532 -27.88 -11.21 20.82
N ASP A 533 -27.50 -12.46 20.55
CA ASP A 533 -26.66 -12.81 19.40
C ASP A 533 -27.35 -12.43 18.08
N ILE A 534 -28.67 -12.62 17.97
CA ILE A 534 -29.46 -12.20 16.81
C ILE A 534 -29.46 -10.68 16.69
N ASP A 535 -29.68 -9.96 17.79
CA ASP A 535 -29.72 -8.50 17.82
C ASP A 535 -28.36 -7.87 17.47
N VAL A 536 -27.26 -8.58 17.71
CA VAL A 536 -25.88 -8.21 17.31
C VAL A 536 -25.58 -8.58 15.85
N LEU A 537 -25.93 -9.79 15.41
CA LEU A 537 -25.63 -10.27 14.06
C LEU A 537 -26.51 -9.63 12.98
N ALA A 538 -27.77 -9.28 13.28
CA ALA A 538 -28.68 -8.71 12.31
C ALA A 538 -28.19 -7.36 11.73
N PRO A 539 -27.71 -6.39 12.54
CA PRO A 539 -27.05 -5.19 12.01
C PRO A 539 -25.82 -5.47 11.15
N LEU A 540 -25.04 -6.51 11.47
CA LEU A 540 -23.87 -6.89 10.66
C LEU A 540 -24.27 -7.48 9.30
N ALA A 541 -25.34 -8.28 9.27
CA ALA A 541 -25.93 -8.78 8.03
C ALA A 541 -26.51 -7.63 7.17
N SER A 542 -27.20 -6.67 7.80
CA SER A 542 -27.67 -5.43 7.15
C SER A 542 -26.50 -4.67 6.50
N PHE A 543 -25.43 -4.44 7.26
CA PHE A 543 -24.22 -3.81 6.72
C PHE A 543 -23.61 -4.59 5.55
N GLY A 544 -23.64 -5.92 5.61
CA GLY A 544 -23.24 -6.77 4.49
C GLY A 544 -24.04 -6.49 3.21
N ALA A 545 -25.35 -6.28 3.32
CA ALA A 545 -26.21 -5.92 2.19
C ALA A 545 -25.85 -4.52 1.63
N THR A 546 -25.67 -3.52 2.51
CA THR A 546 -25.18 -2.18 2.14
C THR A 546 -23.86 -2.24 1.38
N ALA A 547 -22.87 -2.93 1.94
CA ALA A 547 -21.56 -3.09 1.33
C ALA A 547 -21.63 -3.81 -0.02
N HIS A 548 -22.50 -4.82 -0.15
CA HIS A 548 -22.70 -5.54 -1.40
C HIS A 548 -23.32 -4.66 -2.49
N LYS A 549 -24.36 -3.89 -2.16
CA LYS A 549 -24.99 -2.94 -3.10
C LYS A 549 -23.97 -1.88 -3.56
N LEU A 550 -23.29 -1.24 -2.61
CA LEU A 550 -22.27 -0.24 -2.87
C LEU A 550 -21.18 -0.80 -3.80
N ALA A 551 -20.62 -1.96 -3.48
CA ALA A 551 -19.59 -2.60 -4.29
C ALA A 551 -20.10 -2.97 -5.70
N THR A 552 -21.37 -3.38 -5.82
CA THR A 552 -22.01 -3.69 -7.10
C THR A 552 -22.17 -2.44 -7.96
N ASP A 553 -22.67 -1.34 -7.39
CA ASP A 553 -22.77 -0.06 -8.09
C ASP A 553 -21.39 0.38 -8.62
N LEU A 554 -20.35 0.32 -7.77
CA LEU A 554 -18.99 0.66 -8.17
C LEU A 554 -18.46 -0.23 -9.31
N ARG A 555 -18.76 -1.54 -9.28
CA ARG A 555 -18.36 -2.47 -10.34
C ARG A 555 -19.08 -2.18 -11.67
N LEU A 556 -20.37 -1.83 -11.64
CA LEU A 556 -21.12 -1.45 -12.83
C LEU A 556 -20.60 -0.13 -13.42
N LEU A 557 -20.35 0.87 -12.58
CA LEU A 557 -19.76 2.14 -13.00
C LEU A 557 -18.35 1.96 -13.59
N ALA A 558 -17.58 0.99 -13.08
CA ALA A 558 -16.29 0.63 -13.68
C ALA A 558 -16.43 0.01 -15.08
N ASN A 559 -17.51 -0.71 -15.37
CA ASN A 559 -17.76 -1.27 -16.71
C ASN A 559 -18.11 -0.21 -17.76
N LEU A 560 -18.89 0.80 -17.37
CA LEU A 560 -19.38 1.87 -18.27
C LEU A 560 -18.27 2.78 -18.84
N LYS A 561 -17.00 2.52 -18.51
CA LYS A 561 -15.82 3.23 -19.02
C LYS A 561 -15.55 3.07 -20.53
N VAL A 562 -16.22 2.15 -21.23
CA VAL A 562 -15.71 1.60 -22.51
C VAL A 562 -16.52 1.97 -23.77
N ARG A 563 -17.59 2.78 -23.73
CA ARG A 563 -18.34 3.14 -24.97
C ARG A 563 -18.37 4.65 -25.30
N PRO A 564 -17.93 5.07 -26.51
CA PRO A 564 -18.26 6.39 -27.09
C PRO A 564 -19.76 6.45 -27.43
N PRO A 565 -20.43 7.63 -27.47
CA PRO A 565 -19.91 9.01 -27.56
C PRO A 565 -19.98 9.82 -26.25
N TYR A 566 -20.47 9.25 -25.15
CA TYR A 566 -20.72 9.99 -23.92
C TYR A 566 -19.55 9.87 -22.92
N ARG A 567 -18.51 10.68 -23.10
CA ARG A 567 -17.46 10.89 -22.08
C ARG A 567 -18.02 11.72 -20.90
N TYR A 568 -18.85 11.13 -20.05
CA TYR A 568 -19.11 11.72 -18.73
C TYR A 568 -17.99 11.29 -17.77
N ARG A 569 -17.30 12.26 -17.18
CA ARG A 569 -16.14 12.09 -16.29
C ARG A 569 -16.52 11.33 -15.01
N LEU A 570 -16.56 10.00 -15.08
CA LEU A 570 -16.65 9.10 -13.92
C LEU A 570 -15.30 8.87 -13.22
N TYR A 571 -14.25 9.59 -13.61
CA TYR A 571 -12.87 9.45 -13.11
C TYR A 571 -12.72 9.39 -11.58
N PRO A 572 -13.48 10.16 -10.76
CA PRO A 572 -13.37 10.10 -9.30
C PRO A 572 -13.81 8.76 -8.69
N LEU A 573 -14.92 8.20 -9.18
CA LEU A 573 -15.44 6.91 -8.73
C LEU A 573 -14.50 5.75 -9.09
N LEU A 574 -13.67 5.97 -10.11
CA LEU A 574 -12.71 4.98 -10.58
C LEU A 574 -11.45 4.92 -9.71
N ALA A 575 -11.10 6.01 -9.01
CA ALA A 575 -10.04 6.00 -8.01
C ALA A 575 -10.38 5.03 -6.86
N LEU A 576 -11.65 4.95 -6.45
CA LEU A 576 -12.13 3.96 -5.47
C LEU A 576 -12.01 2.52 -6.00
N THR A 577 -12.20 2.29 -7.30
CA THR A 577 -12.13 0.94 -7.90
C THR A 577 -10.72 0.46 -8.25
N ARG A 578 -9.75 1.36 -8.44
CA ARG A 578 -8.36 1.01 -8.80
C ARG A 578 -7.59 0.31 -7.66
N LEU A 579 -8.10 0.37 -6.42
CA LEU A 579 -7.58 -0.42 -5.29
C LEU A 579 -7.96 -1.92 -5.35
N GLY A 580 -8.90 -2.34 -6.21
CA GLY A 580 -9.45 -3.71 -6.20
C GLY A 580 -9.16 -4.59 -7.43
N THR A 581 -8.82 -4.03 -8.61
CA THR A 581 -8.70 -4.80 -9.86
C THR A 581 -7.29 -5.35 -10.15
N ARG A 582 -6.64 -5.97 -9.16
CA ARG A 582 -5.46 -6.84 -9.36
C ARG A 582 -5.77 -8.34 -9.27
N ARG A 583 -7.05 -8.77 -9.28
CA ARG A 583 -7.40 -10.19 -9.49
C ARG A 583 -7.53 -10.46 -11.00
N ARG A 584 -6.45 -10.97 -11.60
CA ARG A 584 -6.40 -11.47 -12.99
C ARG A 584 -7.53 -12.47 -13.22
N TRP A 585 -8.44 -12.17 -14.15
CA TRP A 585 -9.09 -13.19 -14.96
C TRP A 585 -8.25 -13.35 -16.23
N ARG A 586 -7.64 -14.52 -16.41
CA ARG A 586 -6.96 -14.92 -17.65
C ARG A 586 -7.83 -15.95 -18.40
N SER A 587 -7.69 -15.88 -19.72
CA SER A 587 -8.21 -16.77 -20.77
C SER A 587 -9.68 -16.53 -21.16
N ARG A 588 -10.08 -16.47 -22.43
CA ARG A 588 -9.50 -17.09 -23.63
C ARG A 588 -9.52 -16.18 -24.85
N SER A 589 -8.50 -16.39 -25.66
CA SER A 589 -8.40 -16.03 -27.07
C SER A 589 -9.61 -16.50 -27.88
N SER A 590 -10.20 -15.62 -28.68
CA SER A 590 -10.75 -16.01 -29.97
C SER A 590 -10.33 -14.99 -31.02
N ARG A 591 -9.47 -15.44 -31.94
CA ARG A 591 -9.28 -14.84 -33.26
C ARG A 591 -10.60 -14.99 -34.01
N ARG A 592 -11.08 -13.93 -34.68
CA ARG A 592 -11.42 -13.96 -36.12
C ARG A 592 -11.90 -12.59 -36.65
N ARG A 593 -11.17 -12.18 -37.69
CA ARG A 593 -11.58 -11.52 -38.94
C ARG A 593 -12.14 -10.09 -38.88
N SER A 594 -11.22 -9.18 -39.21
CA SER A 594 -11.45 -7.92 -39.91
C SER A 594 -12.24 -8.10 -41.21
N GLY A 595 -13.34 -7.36 -41.33
CA GLY A 595 -13.99 -7.03 -42.59
C GLY A 595 -14.61 -5.63 -42.45
N PRO A 596 -14.51 -4.73 -43.45
CA PRO A 596 -15.08 -3.39 -43.34
C PRO A 596 -16.60 -3.48 -43.53
N PRO A 597 -17.42 -2.76 -42.74
CA PRO A 597 -18.85 -2.71 -43.00
C PRO A 597 -19.11 -1.84 -44.23
N ARG A 598 -19.74 -2.45 -45.24
CA ARG A 598 -20.33 -1.76 -46.38
C ARG A 598 -21.54 -0.95 -45.91
N TRP A 599 -21.59 0.32 -46.32
CA TRP A 599 -22.75 1.20 -46.17
C TRP A 599 -23.83 0.83 -47.19
N PRO A 600 -25.12 0.75 -46.82
CA PRO A 600 -26.21 0.90 -47.77
C PRO A 600 -26.44 2.39 -48.01
N THR A 601 -26.19 2.82 -49.23
CA THR A 601 -26.58 4.12 -49.79
C THR A 601 -28.10 4.24 -49.91
N SER A 602 -28.62 5.33 -49.33
CA SER A 602 -29.72 6.18 -49.78
C SER A 602 -30.90 5.60 -50.56
N GLY A 603 -32.11 5.88 -50.06
CA GLY A 603 -33.28 6.01 -50.92
C GLY A 603 -34.58 6.30 -50.17
N THR A 604 -34.91 7.60 -50.02
CA THR A 604 -36.28 8.19 -50.03
C THR A 604 -37.30 7.70 -48.98
N ARG A 605 -38.00 8.52 -48.17
CA ARG A 605 -38.67 9.82 -48.40
C ARG A 605 -38.94 10.49 -47.05
N CYS A 606 -38.89 11.82 -47.04
CA CYS A 606 -39.52 12.67 -46.02
C CYS A 606 -41.06 12.67 -46.20
N GLY A 607 -41.78 12.79 -45.08
CA GLY A 607 -43.20 13.14 -45.01
C GLY A 607 -43.56 13.60 -43.59
N PRO A 608 -44.13 14.81 -43.39
CA PRO A 608 -44.28 15.44 -42.07
C PRO A 608 -45.68 15.30 -41.46
N SER A 609 -45.76 15.66 -40.17
CA SER A 609 -46.93 16.15 -39.42
C SER A 609 -48.00 15.14 -38.95
N GLY A 610 -48.41 15.30 -37.69
CA GLY A 610 -49.56 14.60 -37.10
C GLY A 610 -49.58 14.60 -35.58
N SER A 611 -50.21 15.64 -35.00
CA SER A 611 -50.56 15.77 -33.58
C SER A 611 -51.44 14.64 -33.05
N ALA A 612 -51.29 14.28 -31.77
CA ALA A 612 -52.43 14.11 -30.85
C ALA A 612 -51.95 13.81 -29.41
N ALA A 613 -52.44 14.62 -28.48
CA ALA A 613 -52.43 14.37 -27.05
C ALA A 613 -53.58 13.42 -26.67
N SER A 614 -53.39 12.56 -25.66
CA SER A 614 -54.37 12.32 -24.56
C SER A 614 -53.97 11.17 -23.62
N ARG A 615 -53.79 11.56 -22.35
CA ARG A 615 -54.20 10.95 -21.05
C ARG A 615 -54.72 9.50 -20.96
N GLY A 616 -54.41 8.91 -19.79
CA GLY A 616 -55.12 7.83 -19.09
C GLY A 616 -54.33 6.51 -19.14
N THR A 617 -53.95 5.83 -18.07
CA THR A 617 -54.29 5.82 -16.64
C THR A 617 -53.10 5.27 -15.86
#